data_AF-V7FHC1-F1
#
_entry.id   AF-V7FHC1-F1
#
_cell.length_a   1.000
_cell.length_b   1.000
_cell.length_c   1.000
_cell.angle_alpha   90.00
_cell.angle_beta   90.00
_cell.angle_gamma   90.00
#
_symmetry.space_group_name_H-M   'P 1'
#
loop_
_entity.id
_entity.type
_entity.pdbx_description
1 polymer ?
#
loop_
_entity_poly.entity_id
_entity_poly.type
_entity_poly.pdbx_seq_one_letter_code
_entity_poly.pdbx_strand_id
1 'polypeptide(L)' 'MDRSETITPVVAAQTSGRSGASKAGSPEEIATVVAFLASDDASFVSGHGLLADGGYSVA' A
#
# COMPACT_ATOMS: atom_id res chain seq x y z
N MET A 1 -9.30 14.80 -25.66
CA MET A 1 -10.30 15.02 -24.60
C MET A 1 -11.01 13.69 -24.46
N ASP A 2 -10.69 12.89 -23.44
CA ASP A 2 -11.04 13.20 -22.06
C ASP A 2 -9.84 13.10 -21.10
N ARG A 3 -9.58 14.19 -20.36
CA ARG A 3 -8.51 14.31 -19.34
C ARG A 3 -9.04 14.04 -17.92
N SER A 4 -10.17 13.34 -17.81
CA SER A 4 -10.80 13.01 -16.54
C SER A 4 -10.36 11.66 -15.97
N GLU A 5 -9.05 11.35 -15.99
CA GLU A 5 -8.51 10.43 -15.01
C GLU A 5 -8.30 11.23 -13.73
N THR A 6 -9.37 11.31 -12.93
CA THR A 6 -9.25 11.79 -11.56
C THR A 6 -8.30 10.84 -10.85
N ILE A 7 -7.03 11.21 -10.75
CA ILE A 7 -6.09 10.60 -9.81
C ILE A 7 -6.65 10.97 -8.45
N THR A 8 -7.42 10.04 -7.88
CA THR A 8 -7.98 10.11 -6.53
C THR A 8 -6.91 10.63 -5.57
N PRO A 9 -7.24 11.59 -4.67
CA PRO A 9 -6.27 12.09 -3.72
C PRO A 9 -5.71 10.91 -2.92
N VAL A 10 -4.39 10.88 -2.75
CA VAL A 10 -3.76 10.06 -1.71
C VAL A 10 -4.43 10.44 -0.39
N VAL A 11 -5.32 9.58 0.09
CA VAL A 11 -6.20 9.88 1.22
C VAL A 11 -5.32 10.16 2.43
N ALA A 12 -5.35 11.40 2.91
CA ALA A 12 -4.69 11.79 4.14
C ALA A 12 -5.43 11.19 5.35
N ALA A 13 -4.69 10.33 6.06
CA ALA A 13 -4.79 9.93 7.46
C ALA A 13 -6.18 9.98 8.15
N GLN A 14 -6.76 8.80 8.35
CA GLN A 14 -7.74 8.57 9.42
C GLN A 14 -7.06 7.78 10.55
N THR A 15 -6.48 8.51 11.50
CA THR A 15 -5.99 7.96 12.78
C THR A 15 -7.18 7.87 13.73
N SER A 16 -7.68 6.67 14.06
CA SER A 16 -8.45 6.43 15.30
C SER A 16 -8.68 4.93 15.56
N GLY A 17 -7.90 4.38 16.50
CA GLY A 17 -8.40 3.39 17.46
C GLY A 17 -8.61 1.94 17.01
N ARG A 18 -7.54 1.14 17.01
CA ARG A 18 -7.34 -0.02 17.91
C ARG A 18 -6.03 -0.74 17.52
N SER A 19 -5.13 -0.82 18.50
CA SER A 19 -4.10 -1.84 18.71
C SER A 19 -3.37 -2.44 17.48
N GLY A 20 -2.17 -1.93 17.20
CA GLY A 20 -1.13 -2.66 16.46
C GLY A 20 -0.40 -1.84 15.39
N ALA A 21 -1.15 -1.18 14.52
CA ALA A 21 -0.62 -0.41 13.39
C ALA A 21 -0.50 1.08 13.74
N SER A 22 0.55 1.47 14.46
CA SER A 22 0.80 2.88 14.75
C SER A 22 1.37 3.58 13.52
N LYS A 23 0.49 4.18 12.70
CA LYS A 23 0.72 5.20 11.63
C LYS A 23 0.36 4.72 10.23
N ALA A 24 -0.26 5.61 9.45
CA ALA A 24 -0.43 5.44 8.01
C ALA A 24 0.94 5.34 7.32
N GLY A 25 1.07 4.38 6.41
CA GLY A 25 2.29 4.22 5.61
C GLY A 25 2.55 5.45 4.72
N SER A 26 3.82 5.75 4.48
CA SER A 26 4.23 6.79 3.53
C SER A 26 4.19 6.27 2.09
N PRO A 27 4.10 7.15 1.09
CA PRO A 27 4.20 6.76 -0.32
C PRO A 27 5.48 5.97 -0.63
N GLU A 28 6.59 6.31 0.02
CA GLU A 28 7.90 5.66 -0.16
C GLU A 28 7.92 4.23 0.40
N GLU A 29 7.19 3.97 1.48
CA GLU A 29 7.04 2.62 2.04
C GLU A 29 6.27 1.72 1.06
N ILE A 30 5.19 2.23 0.46
CA ILE A 30 4.46 1.50 -0.59
C ILE A 30 5.30 1.31 -1.85
N ALA A 31 6.03 2.34 -2.29
CA ALA A 31 6.91 2.26 -3.45
C ALA A 31 7.98 1.17 -3.28
N THR A 32 8.48 1.00 -2.05
CA THR A 32 9.44 -0.06 -1.72
C THR A 32 8.82 -1.45 -1.89
N VAL A 33 7.59 -1.66 -1.42
CA VAL A 33 6.87 -2.93 -1.61
C VAL A 33 6.64 -3.22 -3.09
N VAL A 34 6.23 -2.22 -3.87
CA VAL A 34 6.05 -2.34 -5.32
C VAL A 34 7.38 -2.65 -6.01
N ALA A 35 8.47 -1.98 -5.63
CA ALA A 35 9.79 -2.22 -6.19
C ALA A 35 10.29 -3.65 -5.92
N PHE A 36 10.02 -4.19 -4.73
CA PHE A 36 10.29 -5.61 -4.44
C PHE A 36 9.48 -6.53 -5.34
N LEU A 37 8.16 -6.32 -5.47
CA LEU A 37 7.32 -7.16 -6.34
C LEU A 37 7.70 -7.08 -7.82
N ALA A 38 8.31 -5.98 -8.25
CA ALA A 38 8.81 -5.79 -9.60
C ALA A 38 10.24 -6.30 -9.83
N SER A 39 10.94 -6.75 -8.78
CA SER A 39 12.32 -7.23 -8.88
C SER A 39 12.40 -8.73 -9.16
N ASP A 40 13.59 -9.19 -9.56
CA ASP A 40 13.86 -10.63 -9.78
C ASP A 40 13.71 -11.47 -8.50
N ASP A 41 13.83 -10.84 -7.32
CA ASP A 41 13.66 -11.50 -6.02
C ASP A 41 12.21 -11.98 -5.80
N ALA A 42 11.25 -11.38 -6.50
CA ALA A 42 9.84 -11.77 -6.48
C ALA A 42 9.46 -12.72 -7.63
N SER A 43 10.43 -13.31 -8.35
CA SER A 43 10.20 -14.15 -9.54
C SER A 43 9.25 -15.34 -9.35
N PHE A 44 9.04 -15.79 -8.11
CA PHE A 44 8.09 -16.87 -7.78
C PHE A 44 6.79 -16.38 -7.11
N VAL A 45 6.63 -15.07 -6.90
CA VAL A 45 5.45 -14.47 -6.30
C VAL A 45 4.45 -14.13 -7.40
N SER A 46 3.50 -15.03 -7.63
CA SER A 46 2.43 -14.84 -8.61
C SER A 46 1.10 -15.37 -8.05
N GLY A 47 -0.02 -14.73 -8.43
CA GLY A 47 -1.36 -15.09 -7.96
C GLY A 47 -1.61 -14.77 -6.48
N HIS A 48 -0.74 -14.00 -5.83
CA HIS A 48 -0.85 -13.63 -4.42
C HIS A 48 -1.23 -12.16 -4.25
N GLY A 49 -2.12 -11.86 -3.29
CA GLY A 49 -2.43 -10.51 -2.87
C GLY A 49 -1.64 -10.14 -1.61
N LEU A 50 -0.62 -9.28 -1.76
CA LEU A 50 0.17 -8.78 -0.63
C LEU A 50 -0.49 -7.53 -0.03
N LEU A 51 -0.83 -7.58 1.26
CA LEU A 51 -1.38 -6.44 1.99
C LEU A 51 -0.25 -5.61 2.62
N ALA A 52 -0.13 -4.35 2.17
CA ALA A 52 0.83 -3.37 2.69
C ALA A 52 0.09 -2.25 3.43
N ASP A 53 -0.54 -2.58 4.56
CA ASP A 53 -1.46 -1.69 5.29
C ASP A 53 -1.09 -1.49 6.77
N GLY A 54 0.15 -1.83 7.14
CA GLY A 54 0.64 -1.74 8.52
C GLY A 54 0.02 -2.75 9.49
N GLY A 55 -0.71 -3.76 9.00
CA GLY A 55 -1.41 -4.74 9.82
C GLY A 55 -2.88 -4.39 10.10
N TYR A 56 -3.42 -3.41 9.37
CA TYR A 56 -4.81 -2.98 9.52
C TYR A 56 -5.83 -4.10 9.23
N SER A 57 -5.60 -4.91 8.21
CA SER A 57 -6.54 -5.97 7.80
C SER A 57 -6.61 -7.16 8.74
N VAL A 58 -5.71 -7.25 9.73
CA VAL A 58 -5.64 -8.38 10.69
C VAL A 58 -5.88 -7.96 12.14
N ALA A 59 -6.09 -6.66 12.41
CA ALA A 59 -6.33 -6.10 13.73
C ALA A 59 -7.81 -6.16 14.17
#